data_AF-A0A353NQF1-F1
#
_entry.id   AF-A0A353NQF1-F1
#
_cell.length_a   1.000
_cell.length_b   1.000
_cell.length_c   1.000
_cell.angle_alpha   90.00
_cell.angle_beta   90.00
_cell.angle_gamma   90.00
#
_symmetry.space_group_name_H-M   'P 1'
#
loop_
_entity.id
_entity.type
_entity.pdbx_description
1 polymer ?
#
loop_
_entity_poly.entity_id
_entity_poly.type
_entity_poly.pdbx_seq_one_letter_code
_entity_poly.pdbx_strand_id
1 'polypeptide(L)'
;MSKSLGNYVGISEPPKEIYGKAMSISDELIVRYFQLVTPVSNEEVDKIQDNLASGSHHPRDVKMQLARELVTMYYGKDAAIDAEQEFVSVFQQGNLPEEIPDVQIPAEETSTEGTIWLPKLLALIGL
;
A
#
# COMPACT_ATOMS: atom_id res chain seq x y z
N MET A 1 2.31 9.70 13.27
CA MET A 1 1.71 8.37 12.97
C MET A 1 1.54 7.61 14.27
N SER A 2 0.41 6.92 14.48
CA SER A 2 0.16 6.11 15.69
C SER A 2 -0.29 4.70 15.32
N LYS A 3 0.28 3.71 16.02
CA LYS A 3 -0.17 2.31 15.90
C LYS A 3 -1.64 2.14 16.30
N SER A 4 -2.11 2.87 17.31
CA SER A 4 -3.49 2.79 17.80
C SER A 4 -4.52 3.41 16.84
N LEU A 5 -4.09 4.30 15.96
CA LEU A 5 -4.94 4.93 14.95
C LEU A 5 -4.87 4.23 13.59
N GLY A 6 -4.11 3.14 13.48
CA GLY A 6 -3.91 2.40 12.23
C GLY A 6 -3.19 3.18 11.12
N ASN A 7 -2.70 4.40 11.40
CA ASN A 7 -2.13 5.30 10.41
C ASN A 7 -0.59 5.33 10.45
N TYR A 8 0.03 4.15 10.36
CA TYR A 8 1.48 3.98 10.37
C TYR A 8 1.95 3.02 9.27
N VAL A 9 3.18 3.25 8.81
CA VAL A 9 3.96 2.33 7.98
C VAL A 9 4.95 1.63 8.89
N GLY A 10 4.83 0.31 9.06
CA GLY A 10 5.71 -0.47 9.92
C GLY A 10 6.96 -0.91 9.18
N ILE A 11 8.14 -0.70 9.76
CA ILE A 11 9.43 -1.06 9.12
C ILE A 11 9.62 -2.57 8.92
N SER A 12 8.93 -3.39 9.72
CA SER A 12 8.97 -4.85 9.66
C SER A 12 7.74 -5.45 8.96
N GLU A 13 6.97 -4.63 8.24
CA GLU A 13 5.84 -5.09 7.43
C GLU A 13 6.34 -5.65 6.09
N PRO A 14 5.57 -6.56 5.46
CA PRO A 14 5.90 -7.04 4.12
C PRO A 14 6.10 -5.88 3.13
N PRO A 15 7.03 -6.01 2.15
CA PRO A 15 7.27 -4.99 1.12
C PRO A 15 5.99 -4.43 0.46
N LYS A 16 5.06 -5.33 0.11
CA LYS A 16 3.76 -4.97 -0.49
C LYS A 16 2.89 -4.09 0.41
N GLU A 17 2.90 -4.34 1.73
CA GLU A 17 2.15 -3.55 2.71
C GLU A 17 2.75 -2.16 2.88
N ILE A 18 4.09 -2.07 2.97
CA ILE A 18 4.80 -0.79 3.01
C ILE A 18 4.47 0.03 1.76
N TYR A 19 4.55 -0.60 0.58
CA TYR A 19 4.27 0.04 -0.69
C TYR A 19 2.81 0.55 -0.76
N GLY A 20 1.84 -0.31 -0.46
CA GLY A 20 0.42 0.05 -0.48
C GLY A 20 0.05 1.16 0.52
N LYS A 21 0.63 1.13 1.72
CA LYS A 21 0.42 2.19 2.71
C LYS A 21 1.06 3.50 2.29
N ALA A 22 2.25 3.48 1.69
CA ALA A 22 2.89 4.67 1.15
C ALA A 22 2.05 5.31 0.03
N MET A 23 1.45 4.49 -0.83
CA MET A 23 0.53 4.95 -1.89
C MET A 23 -0.75 5.61 -1.33
N SER A 24 -1.17 5.23 -0.13
CA SER A 24 -2.36 5.75 0.55
C SER A 24 -2.12 7.04 1.35
N ILE A 25 -0.89 7.55 1.37
CA ILE A 25 -0.57 8.83 2.04
C ILE A 25 -1.26 9.99 1.31
N SER A 26 -1.72 10.99 2.08
CA SER A 26 -2.27 12.25 1.57
C SER A 26 -1.23 12.99 0.73
N ASP A 27 -1.64 13.54 -0.41
CA ASP A 27 -0.72 14.19 -1.35
C ASP A 27 0.02 15.39 -0.73
N GLU A 28 -0.62 16.08 0.22
CA GLU A 28 -0.03 17.20 0.96
C GLU A 28 1.17 16.78 1.84
N LEU A 29 1.28 15.49 2.16
CA LEU A 29 2.33 14.95 3.02
C LEU A 29 3.52 14.39 2.24
N ILE A 30 3.43 14.25 0.90
CA ILE A 30 4.47 13.61 0.07
C ILE A 30 5.86 14.20 0.35
N VAL A 31 5.99 15.53 0.24
CA VAL A 31 7.27 16.24 0.44
C VAL A 31 7.81 16.01 1.86
N ARG A 32 6.94 16.04 2.85
CA ARG A 32 7.31 15.82 4.26
C ARG A 32 7.80 14.40 4.52
N TYR A 33 7.25 13.40 3.82
CA TYR A 33 7.75 12.03 3.92
C TYR A 33 9.14 11.89 3.31
N PHE A 34 9.36 12.41 2.11
CA PHE A 34 10.71 12.41 1.53
C PHE A 34 11.73 13.06 2.47
N GLN A 35 11.41 14.23 3.02
CA GLN A 35 12.32 14.97 3.89
C GLN A 35 12.64 14.25 5.21
N LEU A 36 11.68 13.55 5.80
CA LEU A 36 11.81 13.04 7.17
C LEU A 36 12.17 11.56 7.27
N VAL A 37 11.82 10.76 6.25
CA VAL A 37 11.92 9.30 6.34
C VAL A 37 12.63 8.65 5.15
N THR A 38 13.27 9.43 4.27
CA THR A 38 14.07 8.90 3.16
C THR A 38 15.48 9.49 3.15
N PRO A 39 16.47 8.81 2.54
CA PRO A 39 17.82 9.34 2.38
C PRO A 39 17.95 10.34 1.20
N VAL A 40 16.85 10.68 0.53
CA VAL A 40 16.83 11.63 -0.59
C VAL A 40 17.38 12.97 -0.14
N SER A 41 18.25 13.56 -0.96
CA SER A 41 18.91 14.82 -0.61
C SER A 41 17.90 15.98 -0.56
N ASN A 42 18.15 16.98 0.29
CA ASN A 42 17.27 18.17 0.36
C ASN A 42 17.11 18.84 -1.01
N GLU A 43 18.16 18.88 -1.83
CA GLU A 43 18.09 19.42 -3.20
C GLU A 43 17.11 18.63 -4.11
N GLU A 44 17.03 17.32 -3.95
CA GLU A 44 16.07 16.48 -4.67
C GLU A 44 14.66 16.64 -4.12
N VAL A 45 14.51 16.80 -2.79
CA VAL A 45 13.21 17.08 -2.16
C VAL A 45 12.65 18.42 -2.65
N ASP A 46 13.49 19.46 -2.75
CA ASP A 46 13.11 20.77 -3.28
C ASP A 46 12.62 20.63 -4.74
N LYS A 47 13.33 19.86 -5.58
CA LYS A 47 12.87 19.56 -6.95
C LYS A 47 11.54 18.82 -6.98
N ILE A 48 11.32 17.85 -6.09
CA ILE A 48 10.05 17.13 -5.99
C ILE A 48 8.91 18.10 -5.64
N GLN A 49 9.15 19.01 -4.68
CA GLN A 49 8.19 20.03 -4.29
C GLN A 49 7.84 20.97 -5.45
N ASP A 50 8.84 21.47 -6.18
CA ASP A 50 8.64 22.35 -7.34
C ASP A 50 7.87 21.65 -8.47
N ASN A 51 8.19 20.38 -8.73
CA ASN A 51 7.51 19.58 -9.76
C ASN A 51 6.05 19.30 -9.40
N LEU A 52 5.73 19.08 -8.11
CA LEU A 52 4.36 18.94 -7.63
C LEU A 52 3.59 20.26 -7.70
N ALA A 53 4.22 21.38 -7.29
CA ALA A 53 3.59 22.71 -7.29
C ALA A 53 3.30 23.21 -8.71
N SER A 54 4.17 22.90 -9.67
CA SER A 54 3.99 23.23 -11.09
C SER A 54 3.03 22.30 -11.83
N GLY A 55 2.65 21.16 -11.23
CA GLY A 55 1.88 20.10 -11.88
C GLY A 55 2.67 19.32 -12.94
N SER A 56 3.99 19.48 -13.00
CA SER A 56 4.86 18.75 -13.94
C SER A 56 4.90 17.25 -13.65
N HIS A 57 4.73 16.87 -12.37
CA HIS A 57 4.57 15.48 -11.96
C HIS A 57 3.23 15.24 -11.26
N HIS A 58 2.58 14.13 -11.59
CA HIS A 58 1.33 13.73 -10.94
C HIS A 58 1.63 13.15 -9.54
N PRO A 59 0.86 13.52 -8.49
CA PRO A 59 1.10 13.05 -7.12
C PRO A 59 1.21 11.53 -6.98
N ARG A 60 0.41 10.79 -7.75
CA ARG A 60 0.48 9.31 -7.83
C ARG A 60 1.89 8.81 -8.16
N ASP A 61 2.52 9.36 -9.19
CA ASP A 61 3.81 8.85 -9.68
C ASP A 61 4.92 9.21 -8.68
N VAL A 62 4.81 10.36 -8.01
CA VAL A 62 5.70 10.75 -6.91
C VAL A 62 5.50 9.86 -5.68
N LYS A 63 4.27 9.44 -5.38
CA LYS A 63 4.01 8.44 -4.33
C LYS A 63 4.59 7.07 -4.65
N MET A 64 4.57 6.65 -5.92
CA MET A 64 5.24 5.41 -6.34
C MET A 64 6.75 5.49 -6.12
N GLN A 65 7.36 6.65 -6.40
CA GLN A 65 8.77 6.88 -6.08
C GLN A 65 9.03 6.81 -4.57
N LEU A 66 8.18 7.45 -3.74
CA LEU A 66 8.29 7.39 -2.29
C LEU A 66 8.18 5.95 -1.77
N ALA A 67 7.19 5.20 -2.26
CA ALA A 67 6.96 3.81 -1.88
C ALA A 67 8.17 2.92 -2.23
N ARG A 68 8.74 3.09 -3.43
CA ARG A 68 9.95 2.38 -3.86
C ARG A 68 11.14 2.70 -2.95
N GLU A 69 11.33 3.97 -2.58
CA GLU A 69 12.42 4.39 -1.69
C GLU A 69 12.29 3.75 -0.30
N LEU A 70 11.08 3.81 0.29
CA LEU A 70 10.80 3.20 1.59
C LEU A 70 11.06 1.70 1.60
N VAL A 71 10.61 0.96 0.59
CA VAL A 71 10.87 -0.48 0.49
C VAL A 71 12.37 -0.74 0.27
N THR A 72 13.04 0.05 -0.57
CA THR A 72 14.47 -0.09 -0.85
C THR A 72 15.31 0.07 0.42
N MET A 73 14.97 1.01 1.29
CA MET A 73 15.68 1.24 2.55
C MET A 73 15.69 0.04 3.49
N TYR A 74 14.60 -0.72 3.55
CA TYR A 74 14.42 -1.80 4.52
C TYR A 74 14.64 -3.20 3.93
N TYR A 75 14.34 -3.39 2.65
CA TYR A 75 14.32 -4.70 1.99
C TYR A 75 15.17 -4.76 0.72
N GLY A 76 15.79 -3.66 0.30
CA GLY A 76 16.64 -3.60 -0.89
C GLY A 76 15.87 -3.38 -2.19
N LYS A 77 16.63 -3.20 -3.27
CA LYS A 77 16.11 -2.77 -4.58
C LYS A 77 15.20 -3.81 -5.23
N ASP A 78 15.57 -5.09 -5.16
CA ASP A 78 14.82 -6.16 -5.81
C ASP A 78 13.42 -6.28 -5.21
N ALA A 79 13.31 -6.28 -3.88
CA ALA A 79 12.02 -6.28 -3.18
C ALA A 79 11.16 -5.04 -3.49
N ALA A 80 11.77 -3.88 -3.75
CA ALA A 80 11.05 -2.67 -4.14
C ALA A 80 10.49 -2.75 -5.57
N ILE A 81 11.23 -3.39 -6.48
CA ILE A 81 10.77 -3.65 -7.85
C ILE A 81 9.61 -4.64 -7.83
N ASP A 82 9.74 -5.73 -7.08
CA ASP A 82 8.69 -6.75 -6.97
C ASP A 82 7.40 -6.18 -6.36
N ALA A 83 7.51 -5.40 -5.27
CA ALA A 83 6.37 -4.76 -4.62
C ALA A 83 5.65 -3.74 -5.54
N GLU A 84 6.41 -3.02 -6.37
CA GLU A 84 5.83 -2.12 -7.37
C GLU A 84 5.08 -2.89 -8.46
N GLN A 85 5.65 -3.98 -8.98
CA GLN A 85 5.00 -4.82 -9.99
C GLN A 85 3.71 -5.42 -9.45
N GLU A 86 3.73 -5.94 -8.22
CA GLU A 86 2.54 -6.45 -7.54
C GLU A 86 1.48 -5.36 -7.40
N PHE A 87 1.86 -4.15 -6.95
CA PHE A 87 0.93 -3.03 -6.81
C PHE A 87 0.29 -2.64 -8.15
N VAL A 88 1.08 -2.54 -9.23
CA VAL A 88 0.59 -2.23 -10.57
C VAL A 88 -0.36 -3.33 -11.07
N SER A 89 -0.01 -4.60 -10.89
CA SER A 89 -0.84 -5.73 -11.30
C SER A 89 -2.20 -5.73 -10.57
N VAL A 90 -2.19 -5.61 -9.24
CA VAL A 90 -3.40 -5.72 -8.43
C VAL A 90 -4.27 -4.47 -8.56
N PHE A 91 -3.71 -3.28 -8.35
CA PHE A 91 -4.49 -2.06 -8.20
C PHE A 91 -4.67 -1.27 -9.50
N GLN A 92 -3.76 -1.38 -10.47
CA GLN A 92 -3.91 -0.69 -11.76
C GLN A 92 -4.55 -1.57 -12.82
N GLN A 93 -4.25 -2.87 -12.85
CA GLN A 93 -4.78 -3.80 -13.86
C GLN A 93 -6.01 -4.57 -13.40
N GLY A 94 -6.34 -4.53 -12.09
CA GLY A 94 -7.50 -5.21 -11.53
C GLY A 94 -7.33 -6.73 -11.40
N ASN A 95 -6.08 -7.21 -11.39
CA ASN A 95 -5.79 -8.62 -11.16
C ASN A 95 -6.00 -8.97 -9.68
N LEU A 96 -6.23 -10.25 -9.41
CA LEU A 96 -6.25 -10.75 -8.04
C LEU A 96 -4.83 -10.74 -7.45
N PRO A 97 -4.68 -10.44 -6.14
CA PRO A 97 -3.42 -10.62 -5.44
C PRO A 97 -2.91 -12.06 -5.57
N GLU A 98 -1.59 -12.24 -5.60
CA GLU A 98 -0.99 -13.58 -5.63
C GLU A 98 -1.30 -14.38 -4.35
N GLU A 99 -1.41 -13.67 -3.22
CA GLU A 99 -1.80 -14.23 -1.93
C GLU A 99 -3.17 -13.69 -1.52
N ILE A 100 -4.19 -14.56 -1.54
CA ILE A 100 -5.50 -14.28 -0.95
C ILE A 100 -5.68 -15.21 0.26
N PRO A 101 -6.01 -14.67 1.44
CA PRO A 101 -6.31 -15.50 2.60
C PRO A 101 -7.55 -16.37 2.37
N ASP A 102 -7.40 -17.68 2.55
CA ASP A 102 -8.52 -18.62 2.55
C ASP A 102 -9.20 -18.63 3.94
N VAL A 103 -10.54 -18.67 3.94
CA VAL A 103 -11.34 -18.87 5.16
C VAL A 103 -12.22 -20.10 4.98
N GLN A 104 -12.16 -21.03 5.93
CA GLN A 104 -13.04 -22.19 5.94
C GLN A 104 -14.37 -21.83 6.63
N ILE A 105 -15.48 -22.04 5.92
CA ILE A 105 -16.83 -21.83 6.45
C ILE A 105 -17.40 -23.17 6.91
N PRO A 106 -17.80 -23.33 8.19
CA PRO A 106 -18.46 -24.54 8.66
C PRO A 106 -19.76 -24.81 7.89
N ALA A 107 -20.02 -26.07 7.54
CA ALA A 107 -21.23 -26.45 6.80
C ALA A 107 -22.52 -26.08 7.55
N GLU A 108 -22.49 -26.03 8.89
CA GLU A 108 -23.59 -25.61 9.77
C GLU A 108 -24.02 -24.16 9.53
N GLU A 109 -23.14 -23.31 9.00
CA GLU A 109 -23.43 -21.91 8.72
C GLU A 109 -24.18 -21.72 7.39
N THR A 110 -24.25 -22.77 6.57
CA THR A 110 -24.91 -22.80 5.26
C THR A 110 -26.30 -23.43 5.36
N SER A 111 -27.19 -23.04 4.47
CA SER A 111 -28.51 -23.66 4.33
C SER A 111 -28.38 -25.10 3.84
N THR A 112 -29.48 -25.86 3.91
CA THR A 112 -29.58 -27.20 3.32
C THR A 112 -29.34 -27.24 1.81
N GLU A 113 -29.42 -26.09 1.14
CA GLU A 113 -29.14 -25.92 -0.29
C GLU A 113 -27.69 -25.45 -0.56
N GLY A 114 -26.85 -25.36 0.48
CA GLY A 114 -25.46 -24.88 0.39
C GLY A 114 -25.32 -23.38 0.19
N THR A 115 -26.38 -22.60 0.46
CA THR A 115 -26.36 -21.14 0.33
C THR A 115 -26.12 -20.45 1.67
N ILE A 116 -25.47 -19.29 1.65
CA ILE A 116 -25.27 -18.46 2.85
C ILE A 116 -25.70 -17.02 2.56
N TRP A 117 -26.30 -16.38 3.55
CA TRP A 117 -26.70 -14.97 3.44
C TRP A 117 -25.45 -14.08 3.42
N LEU A 118 -25.34 -13.19 2.43
CA LEU A 118 -24.12 -12.39 2.21
C LEU A 118 -23.66 -11.60 3.46
N PRO A 119 -24.53 -10.89 4.21
CA PRO A 119 -24.12 -10.23 5.46
C PRO A 119 -23.56 -11.20 6.52
N LYS A 120 -24.09 -12.42 6.59
CA LYS A 120 -23.58 -13.46 7.49
C LYS A 120 -22.20 -13.94 7.04
N LEU A 121 -22.01 -14.14 5.73
CA LEU A 121 -20.71 -14.50 5.16
C LEU A 121 -19.66 -13.43 5.45
N LEU A 122 -19.97 -12.15 5.20
CA LEU A 122 -19.08 -11.02 5.49
C LEU A 122 -18.69 -10.98 6.97
N ALA A 123 -19.65 -11.11 7.87
CA ALA A 123 -19.40 -11.17 9.31
C ALA A 123 -18.49 -12.36 9.70
N LEU A 124 -18.66 -13.53 9.08
CA LEU A 124 -17.83 -14.72 9.36
C LEU A 124 -16.39 -14.56 8.86
N ILE A 125 -16.17 -13.85 7.76
CA ILE A 125 -14.83 -13.58 7.20
C ILE A 125 -14.20 -12.28 7.75
N GLY A 126 -14.89 -11.58 8.65
CA GLY A 126 -14.38 -10.37 9.31
C GLY A 126 -14.36 -9.11 8.44
N LEU A 127 -15.25 -9.03 7.44
CA LEU A 127 -15.43 -7.86 6.55
C LEU A 127 -16.70 -7.08 6.87
#